data_AF-A0A523TBY5-F1
#
_entry.id   AF-A0A523TBY5-F1
#
_cell.length_a   1.000
_cell.length_b   1.000
_cell.length_c   1.000
_cell.angle_alpha   90.00
_cell.angle_beta   90.00
_cell.angle_gamma   90.00
#
_symmetry.space_group_name_H-M   'P 1'
#
loop_
_entity.id
_entity.type
_entity.pdbx_description
1 polymer ?
#
loop_
_entity_poly.entity_id
_entity_poly.type
_entity_poly.pdbx_seq_one_letter_code
_entity_poly.pdbx_strand_id
1 'polypeptide(L)'
;MIYFVIGFVVLFVLMLVVGINDPTGGTSMKGWCYQYLVIALVFDAFAVFALFYQNETLIQLLLGVAAGSATVLGIHVAHHIKEENKGH
;
A
#
# COMPACT_ATOMS: atom_id res chain seq x y z
N MET A 1 3.89 -12.78 -14.28
CA MET A 1 2.91 -11.69 -14.57
C MET A 1 1.60 -11.85 -13.80
N ILE A 2 0.97 -13.03 -13.75
CA ILE A 2 -0.30 -13.21 -13.02
C ILE A 2 -0.19 -12.85 -11.53
N TYR A 3 0.91 -13.25 -10.88
CA TYR A 3 1.20 -12.95 -9.49
C TYR A 3 1.37 -11.45 -9.21
N PHE A 4 1.93 -10.70 -10.17
CA PHE A 4 1.99 -9.25 -10.09
C PHE A 4 0.59 -8.64 -10.08
N VAL A 5 -0.28 -9.07 -11.00
CA VAL A 5 -1.67 -8.58 -11.06
C VAL A 5 -2.41 -8.91 -9.76
N ILE A 6 -2.23 -10.12 -9.23
CA ILE A 6 -2.83 -10.53 -7.95
C ILE A 6 -2.35 -9.61 -6.82
N GLY A 7 -1.03 -9.41 -6.68
CA GLY A 7 -0.47 -8.53 -5.65
C GLY A 7 -0.99 -7.10 -5.73
N PHE A 8 -1.09 -6.57 -6.96
CA PHE A 8 -1.64 -5.25 -7.22
C PHE A 8 -3.10 -5.14 -6.79
N VAL A 9 -3.96 -6.04 -7.26
CA VAL A 9 -5.40 -6.00 -6.99
C VAL A 9 -5.69 -6.20 -5.51
N VAL A 10 -5.02 -7.16 -4.86
CA VAL A 10 -5.21 -7.43 -3.43
C VAL A 10 -4.93 -6.19 -2.60
N LEU A 11 -3.78 -5.55 -2.83
CA LEU A 11 -3.45 -4.37 -2.05
C LEU A 11 -4.35 -3.19 -2.39
N PHE A 12 -4.62 -2.97 -3.67
CA PHE A 12 -5.50 -1.89 -4.11
C PHE A 12 -6.89 -2.00 -3.45
N VAL A 13 -7.49 -3.19 -3.44
CA VAL A 13 -8.78 -3.44 -2.78
C VAL A 13 -8.67 -3.32 -1.26
N LEU A 14 -7.61 -3.85 -0.65
CA LEU A 14 -7.43 -3.78 0.80
C LEU A 14 -7.34 -2.32 1.29
N MET A 15 -6.60 -1.48 0.57
CA MET A 15 -6.45 -0.07 0.93
C MET A 15 -7.77 0.72 0.75
N LEU A 16 -8.57 0.37 -0.27
CA LEU A 16 -9.92 0.94 -0.42
C LEU A 16 -10.83 0.59 0.77
N VAL A 17 -10.66 -0.59 1.38
CA VAL A 17 -11.47 -1.05 2.52
C VAL A 17 -10.96 -0.49 3.86
N VAL A 18 -9.65 -0.46 4.07
CA VAL A 18 -9.03 0.01 5.34
C VAL A 18 -9.05 1.53 5.47
N GLY A 19 -9.17 2.24 4.36
CA GLY A 19 -9.17 3.70 4.31
C GLY A 19 -7.82 4.23 3.87
N ILE A 20 -7.85 4.94 2.74
CA ILE A 20 -6.69 5.58 2.12
C ILE A 20 -6.37 6.93 2.81
N ASN A 21 -7.40 7.66 3.25
CA ASN A 21 -7.29 9.01 3.82
C ASN A 21 -7.28 9.03 5.35
N ASP A 22 -8.16 8.23 5.96
CA ASP A 22 -8.40 8.23 7.40
C ASP A 22 -8.58 6.81 7.92
N PRO A 23 -8.23 6.53 9.20
CA PRO A 23 -8.47 5.24 9.80
C PRO A 23 -9.96 4.89 9.79
N THR A 24 -10.33 3.90 8.99
CA THR A 24 -11.72 3.43 8.94
C THR A 24 -12.00 2.54 10.16
N GLY A 25 -13.18 2.69 10.79
CA GLY A 25 -13.64 1.73 11.80
C GLY A 25 -13.07 1.90 13.22
N GLY A 26 -12.75 3.12 13.66
CA GLY A 26 -12.47 3.42 15.08
C GLY A 26 -11.03 3.22 15.55
N THR A 27 -10.08 3.07 14.63
CA THR A 27 -8.65 3.00 14.96
C THR A 27 -8.09 4.41 15.15
N SER A 28 -7.29 4.64 16.20
CA SER A 28 -6.66 5.95 16.41
C SER A 28 -5.61 6.24 15.32
N MET A 29 -5.40 7.51 14.97
CA MET A 29 -4.37 7.94 14.03
C MET A 29 -2.98 7.36 14.36
N LYS A 30 -2.63 7.29 15.66
CA LYS A 30 -1.38 6.67 16.12
C LYS A 30 -1.31 5.16 15.83
N GLY A 31 -2.40 4.45 16.06
CA GLY A 31 -2.50 3.01 15.78
C GLY A 31 -2.40 2.71 14.29
N TRP A 32 -3.06 3.53 13.47
CA TRP A 32 -3.00 3.45 12.01
C TRP A 32 -1.57 3.68 11.49
N CYS A 33 -0.89 4.73 11.94
CA CYS A 33 0.52 4.96 11.57
C CYS A 33 1.45 3.81 11.99
N TYR A 34 1.23 3.24 13.17
CA TYR A 34 2.05 2.11 13.64
C TYR A 34 1.82 0.85 12.79
N GLN A 35 0.58 0.58 12.41
CA GLN A 35 0.25 -0.53 11.49
C GLN A 35 0.96 -0.35 10.14
N TYR A 36 0.90 0.85 9.56
CA TYR A 36 1.61 1.16 8.32
C TYR A 36 3.12 0.97 8.44
N LEU A 37 3.72 1.44 9.54
CA LEU A 37 5.14 1.27 9.81
C LEU A 37 5.54 -0.21 9.91
N VAL A 38 4.76 -1.01 10.63
CA VAL A 38 5.01 -2.45 10.73
C VAL A 38 4.89 -3.14 9.37
N ILE A 39 3.85 -2.81 8.59
CA ILE A 39 3.64 -3.37 7.25
C ILE A 39 4.80 -3.00 6.32
N ALA A 40 5.26 -1.75 6.35
CA ALA A 40 6.40 -1.30 5.54
C ALA A 40 7.68 -2.08 5.86
N LEU A 41 8.01 -2.22 7.16
CA LEU A 41 9.19 -2.97 7.59
C LEU A 41 9.12 -4.45 7.19
N VAL A 42 7.95 -5.06 7.32
CA VAL A 42 7.73 -6.45 6.90
C VAL A 42 7.89 -6.57 5.38
N PHE A 43 7.27 -5.66 4.61
CA PHE A 43 7.40 -5.63 3.16
C PHE A 43 8.86 -5.53 2.72
N ASP A 44 9.64 -4.64 3.32
CA ASP A 44 11.06 -4.46 3.01
C ASP A 44 11.88 -5.73 3.30
N ALA A 45 11.64 -6.38 4.45
CA ALA A 45 12.29 -7.65 4.78
C ALA A 45 11.95 -8.75 3.76
N PHE A 46 10.68 -8.85 3.35
CA PHE A 46 10.25 -9.78 2.31
C PHE A 46 10.85 -9.45 0.94
N ALA A 47 10.99 -8.18 0.59
CA ALA A 47 11.61 -7.76 -0.67
C ALA A 47 13.09 -8.14 -0.70
N VAL A 48 13.84 -7.86 0.36
CA VAL A 48 15.24 -8.30 0.49
C VAL A 48 15.35 -9.82 0.40
N PHE A 49 14.50 -10.55 1.12
CA PHE A 49 14.47 -12.02 1.07
C PHE A 49 14.18 -12.53 -0.35
N ALA A 50 13.16 -12.00 -1.02
CA ALA A 50 12.78 -12.40 -2.36
C ALA A 50 13.91 -12.20 -3.37
N LEU A 51 14.62 -11.07 -3.28
CA LEU A 51 15.77 -10.77 -4.12
C LEU A 51 16.97 -11.65 -3.78
N PHE A 52 17.25 -11.91 -2.50
CA PHE A 52 18.39 -12.74 -2.10
C PHE A 52 18.25 -14.19 -2.60
N TYR A 53 17.05 -14.76 -2.47
CA TYR A 53 16.76 -16.13 -2.92
C TYR A 53 16.29 -16.22 -4.37
N GLN A 54 16.28 -15.11 -5.11
CA GLN A 54 15.83 -15.03 -6.50
C GLN A 54 14.44 -15.69 -6.73
N ASN A 55 13.51 -15.48 -5.79
CA ASN A 55 12.18 -16.07 -5.85
C ASN A 55 11.28 -15.25 -6.76
N GLU A 56 11.16 -15.65 -8.03
CA GLU A 56 10.40 -14.92 -9.06
C GLU A 56 8.94 -14.69 -8.67
N THR A 57 8.27 -15.67 -8.06
CA THR A 57 6.87 -15.55 -7.64
C THR A 57 6.70 -14.47 -6.58
N LEU A 58 7.57 -14.49 -5.56
CA LEU A 58 7.53 -13.52 -4.47
C LEU A 58 7.92 -12.12 -4.97
N ILE A 59 8.93 -12.02 -5.85
CA ILE A 59 9.31 -10.76 -6.50
C ILE A 59 8.11 -10.18 -7.26
N GLN A 60 7.41 -11.00 -8.06
CA GLN A 60 6.25 -10.53 -8.82
C GLN A 60 5.11 -10.09 -7.91
N LEU A 61 4.80 -10.84 -6.85
CA LEU A 61 3.77 -10.45 -5.87
C LEU A 61 4.11 -9.12 -5.21
N LEU A 62 5.33 -8.98 -4.68
CA LEU A 62 5.77 -7.78 -3.98
C LEU A 62 5.83 -6.57 -4.91
N LEU A 63 6.23 -6.76 -6.17
CA LEU A 63 6.18 -5.70 -7.19
C LEU A 63 4.74 -5.24 -7.45
N GLY A 64 3.79 -6.18 -7.50
CA GLY A 64 2.36 -5.89 -7.63
C GLY A 64 1.85 -5.07 -6.45
N VAL A 65 2.15 -5.52 -5.24
CA VAL A 65 1.83 -4.81 -3.99
C VAL A 65 2.42 -3.39 -4.02
N ALA A 66 3.70 -3.22 -4.35
CA ALA A 66 4.33 -1.90 -4.44
C ALA A 66 3.62 -0.97 -5.45
N ALA A 67 3.27 -1.49 -6.63
CA ALA A 67 2.53 -0.74 -7.64
C ALA A 67 1.12 -0.33 -7.15
N GLY A 68 0.43 -1.23 -6.42
CA GLY A 68 -0.86 -0.95 -5.81
C GLY A 68 -0.76 0.17 -4.77
N SER A 69 0.26 0.12 -3.90
CA SER A 69 0.53 1.13 -2.88
C SER A 69 0.77 2.50 -3.52
N ALA A 70 1.62 2.56 -4.53
CA ALA A 70 1.95 3.81 -5.21
C ALA A 70 0.73 4.42 -5.89
N THR A 71 -0.14 3.58 -6.48
CA THR A 71 -1.40 4.04 -7.10
C THR A 71 -2.34 4.64 -6.07
N VAL A 72 -2.53 3.94 -4.95
CA VAL A 72 -3.36 4.41 -3.84
C VAL A 72 -2.83 5.72 -3.25
N LEU A 73 -1.51 5.84 -3.06
CA LEU A 73 -0.88 7.07 -2.59
C LEU A 73 -1.08 8.22 -3.60
N GLY A 74 -0.99 7.93 -4.90
CA GLY A 74 -1.29 8.90 -5.95
C GLY A 74 -2.74 9.40 -5.89
N ILE A 75 -3.70 8.51 -5.62
CA ILE A 75 -5.11 8.86 -5.43
C ILE A 75 -5.30 9.72 -4.17
N HIS A 76 -4.64 9.36 -3.06
CA HIS A 76 -4.65 10.14 -1.82
C HIS A 76 -4.14 11.57 -2.05
N VAL A 77 -2.98 11.70 -2.71
CA VAL A 77 -2.38 13.01 -3.02
C VAL A 77 -3.28 13.82 -3.97
N ALA A 78 -3.84 13.19 -5.00
CA ALA A 78 -4.77 13.86 -5.92
C ALA A 78 -6.03 14.35 -5.21
N HIS A 79 -6.53 13.60 -4.22
CA HIS A 79 -7.63 14.01 -3.37
C HIS A 79 -7.24 15.23 -2.53
N HIS A 80 -6.08 15.19 -1.85
CA HIS A 80 -5.56 16.31 -1.07
C HIS A 80 -5.40 17.60 -1.91
N ILE A 81 -4.82 17.52 -3.11
CA ILE A 81 -4.70 18.67 -4.03
C ILE A 81 -6.08 19.26 -4.37
N LYS A 82 -7.09 18.40 -4.56
CA LYS A 82 -8.46 18.85 -4.86
C LYS A 82 -9.11 19.52 -3.64
N GLU A 83 -8.85 19.04 -2.44
CA GLU A 83 -9.34 19.67 -1.20
C GLU A 83 -8.66 21.02 -0.95
N GLU A 84 -7.33 21.10 -1.10
CA GLU A 84 -6.60 22.37 -0.98
C GLU A 84 -7.08 23.41 -2.01
N ASN A 85 -7.31 23.00 -3.25
CA ASN A 85 -7.82 23.88 -4.31
C ASN A 85 -9.26 24.37 -4.10
N LYS A 86 -10.04 23.69 -3.26
CA LYS A 86 -11.42 24.12 -2.95
C LYS A 86 -11.48 25.25 -1.93
N GLY A 87 -10.36 25.58 -1.29
CA GLY A 87 -10.26 26.64 -0.29
C GLY A 87 -10.95 26.26 1.02
N HIS A 88 -10.23 26.45 2.12
CA HIS A 88 -10.88 26.76 3.39
C HIS A 88 -11.24 28.25 3.42
#